data_AF-A0A927A2B4-F1
#
_entry.id   AF-A0A927A2B4-F1
#
_cell.length_a   1.000
_cell.length_b   1.000
_cell.length_c   1.000
_cell.angle_alpha   90.00
_cell.angle_beta   90.00
_cell.angle_gamma   90.00
#
_symmetry.space_group_name_H-M   'P 1'
#
loop_
_entity.id
_entity.type
_entity.pdbx_description
1 polymer ?
#
loop_
_entity_poly.entity_id
_entity_poly.type
_entity_poly.pdbx_seq_one_letter_code
_entity_poly.pdbx_strand_id
1 'polypeptide(L)'
;MTITLAQQSLAGLSQTAAHLWEQLINCQTSEEEADIINAIWETQEEQSEAVDIQAELALQLDAEITAIKQRLEHLKTVHQSALLRLERWRQKLDETILEQNATGILPEKMIGNSLRITIKENPPSCDLLVDAEKLPAKYRREKIVYSADKKAIIAAWKKGIPVDGTQVERKRRVVYALTATAIQDFKDSL
;
A
#
# COMPACT_ATOMS: atom_id res chain seq x y z
N MET A 1 -14.29 6.63 20.70
CA MET A 1 -13.26 6.30 21.69
C MET A 1 -11.91 6.67 21.09
N THR A 2 -11.06 7.47 21.75
CA THR A 2 -9.77 7.88 21.17
C THR A 2 -8.74 6.75 21.30
N ILE A 3 -7.89 6.56 20.28
CA ILE A 3 -6.86 5.50 20.22
C ILE A 3 -5.99 5.46 21.50
N THR A 4 -5.73 6.63 22.08
CA THR A 4 -4.95 6.80 23.31
C THR A 4 -5.62 6.15 24.54
N LEU A 5 -6.95 6.21 24.63
CA LEU A 5 -7.72 5.64 25.75
C LEU A 5 -7.68 4.11 25.72
N ALA A 6 -7.87 3.50 24.55
CA ALA A 6 -7.82 2.04 24.40
C ALA A 6 -6.43 1.46 24.70
N GLN A 7 -5.36 2.16 24.27
CA GLN A 7 -3.98 1.76 24.55
C GLN A 7 -3.62 1.90 26.04
N GLN A 8 -4.06 2.99 26.69
CA GLN A 8 -3.83 3.22 28.11
C GLN A 8 -4.60 2.21 28.98
N SER A 9 -5.81 1.81 28.56
CA SER A 9 -6.61 0.78 29.22
C SER A 9 -5.88 -0.57 29.25
N LEU A 10 -5.49 -1.13 28.10
CA LEU A 10 -4.86 -2.45 28.08
C LEU A 10 -3.51 -2.48 28.79
N ALA A 11 -2.71 -1.42 28.62
CA ALA A 11 -1.42 -1.30 29.29
C ALA A 11 -1.58 -1.21 30.82
N GLY A 12 -2.57 -0.44 31.29
CA GLY A 12 -2.92 -0.34 32.70
C GLY A 12 -3.35 -1.70 33.26
N LEU A 13 -4.28 -2.37 32.59
CA LEU A 13 -4.78 -3.69 33.01
C LEU A 13 -3.69 -4.76 33.04
N SER A 14 -2.73 -4.72 32.11
CA SER A 14 -1.59 -5.65 32.09
C SER A 14 -0.67 -5.46 33.30
N GLN A 15 -0.46 -4.21 33.71
CA GLN A 15 0.37 -3.89 34.88
C GLN A 15 -0.34 -4.25 36.18
N THR A 16 -1.65 -3.99 36.29
CA THR A 16 -2.44 -4.36 37.48
C THR A 16 -2.49 -5.87 37.67
N ALA A 17 -2.69 -6.65 36.59
CA ALA A 17 -2.64 -8.11 36.69
C ALA A 17 -1.27 -8.62 37.17
N ALA A 18 -0.16 -8.08 36.65
CA ALA A 18 1.17 -8.46 37.10
C ALA A 18 1.38 -8.19 38.60
N HIS A 19 0.85 -7.07 39.10
CA HIS A 19 0.91 -6.71 40.50
C HIS A 19 0.05 -7.64 41.39
N LEU A 20 -1.17 -8.00 40.95
CA LEU A 20 -2.05 -8.91 41.69
C LEU A 20 -1.42 -10.31 41.82
N TRP A 21 -0.74 -10.81 40.78
CA TRP A 21 0.02 -12.06 40.88
C TRP A 21 1.17 -11.99 41.87
N GLU A 22 1.88 -10.86 41.93
CA GLU A 22 2.92 -10.63 42.93
C GLU A 22 2.35 -10.57 44.36
N GLN A 23 1.17 -9.98 44.54
CA GLN A 23 0.47 -9.96 45.83
C GLN A 23 0.03 -11.36 46.27
N LEU A 24 -0.48 -12.17 45.34
CA LEU A 24 -0.89 -13.56 45.62
C LEU A 24 0.31 -14.42 46.08
N ILE A 25 1.50 -14.22 45.49
CA ILE A 25 2.72 -14.93 45.90
C ILE A 25 3.12 -14.60 47.34
N ASN A 26 2.79 -13.40 47.82
CA ASN A 26 3.24 -12.87 49.11
C ASN A 26 2.14 -12.86 50.20
N CYS A 27 0.92 -13.31 49.90
CA CYS A 27 -0.17 -13.30 50.87
C CYS A 27 0.09 -14.31 52.02
N GLN A 28 -0.36 -13.97 53.23
CA GLN A 28 -0.11 -14.79 54.42
C GLN A 28 -1.39 -15.40 55.00
N THR A 29 -2.56 -14.96 54.54
CA THR A 29 -3.86 -15.39 55.06
C THR A 29 -4.75 -15.90 53.94
N SER A 30 -5.60 -16.86 54.27
CA SER A 30 -6.55 -17.47 53.32
C SER A 30 -7.67 -16.53 52.87
N GLU A 31 -7.95 -15.47 53.65
CA GLU A 31 -8.97 -14.47 53.32
C GLU A 31 -8.42 -13.46 52.29
N GLU A 32 -7.20 -12.96 52.50
CA GLU A 32 -6.48 -12.14 51.51
C GLU A 32 -6.26 -12.89 50.19
N GLU A 33 -5.94 -14.18 50.26
CA GLU A 33 -5.79 -15.04 49.08
C GLU A 33 -7.07 -15.08 48.24
N ALA A 34 -8.24 -15.24 48.87
CA ALA A 34 -9.52 -15.28 48.18
C ALA A 34 -9.88 -13.95 47.51
N ASP A 35 -9.62 -12.83 48.19
CA ASP A 35 -9.86 -11.49 47.64
C ASP A 35 -8.95 -11.18 46.44
N ILE A 36 -7.66 -11.55 46.52
CA ILE A 36 -6.72 -11.36 45.41
C ILE A 36 -7.11 -12.25 44.22
N ILE A 37 -7.55 -13.48 44.44
CA ILE A 37 -8.04 -14.37 43.37
C ILE A 37 -9.24 -13.74 42.65
N ASN A 38 -10.20 -13.19 43.39
CA ASN A 38 -11.36 -12.51 42.78
C ASN A 38 -10.93 -11.30 41.93
N ALA A 39 -10.01 -10.48 42.45
CA ALA A 39 -9.47 -9.33 41.69
C ALA A 39 -8.69 -9.77 40.43
N ILE A 40 -8.00 -10.90 40.47
CA ILE A 40 -7.33 -11.49 39.30
C ILE A 40 -8.36 -11.88 38.24
N TRP A 41 -9.48 -12.50 38.62
CA TRP A 41 -10.55 -12.87 37.69
C TRP A 41 -11.17 -11.65 37.01
N GLU A 42 -11.54 -10.64 37.78
CA GLU A 42 -12.11 -9.39 37.24
C GLU A 42 -11.13 -8.71 36.28
N THR A 43 -9.84 -8.62 36.65
CA THR A 43 -8.82 -8.02 35.77
C THR A 43 -8.60 -8.84 34.49
N GLN A 44 -8.70 -10.17 34.54
CA GLN A 44 -8.57 -11.02 33.35
C GLN A 44 -9.75 -10.84 32.39
N GLU A 45 -10.97 -10.70 32.91
CA GLU A 45 -12.16 -10.45 32.10
C GLU A 45 -12.07 -9.07 31.42
N GLU A 46 -11.71 -8.02 32.17
CA GLU A 46 -11.47 -6.68 31.64
C GLU A 46 -10.34 -6.65 30.60
N GLN A 47 -9.27 -7.45 30.79
CA GLN A 47 -8.20 -7.58 29.81
C GLN A 47 -8.69 -8.22 28.51
N SER A 48 -9.52 -9.26 28.59
CA SER A 48 -10.08 -9.91 27.40
C SER A 48 -10.90 -8.92 26.58
N GLU A 49 -11.79 -8.17 27.25
CA GLU A 49 -12.60 -7.14 26.61
C GLU A 49 -11.73 -6.03 25.99
N ALA A 50 -10.68 -5.59 26.70
CA ALA A 50 -9.75 -4.58 26.18
C ALA A 50 -8.99 -5.06 24.92
N VAL A 51 -8.64 -6.34 24.83
CA VAL A 51 -8.03 -6.93 23.63
C VAL A 51 -9.03 -6.95 22.47
N ASP A 52 -10.27 -7.36 22.72
CA ASP A 52 -11.31 -7.40 21.70
C ASP A 52 -11.63 -5.99 21.17
N ILE A 53 -11.79 -4.99 22.04
CA ILE A 53 -12.00 -3.59 21.64
C ILE A 53 -10.85 -3.09 20.76
N GLN A 54 -9.60 -3.42 21.09
CA GLN A 54 -8.45 -3.03 20.26
C GLN A 54 -8.42 -3.74 18.90
N ALA A 55 -8.79 -5.02 18.86
CA ALA A 55 -8.87 -5.79 17.63
C ALA A 55 -10.01 -5.28 16.72
N GLU A 56 -11.19 -5.01 17.28
CA GLU A 56 -12.32 -4.43 16.57
C GLU A 56 -11.98 -3.06 15.99
N LEU A 57 -11.33 -2.19 16.78
CA LEU A 57 -10.89 -0.88 16.31
C LEU A 57 -9.89 -1.03 15.14
N ALA A 58 -8.96 -1.98 15.20
CA ALA A 58 -8.04 -2.25 14.10
C ALA A 58 -8.78 -2.70 12.84
N LEU A 59 -9.77 -3.58 12.95
CA LEU A 59 -10.60 -4.03 11.83
C LEU A 59 -11.42 -2.89 11.22
N GLN A 60 -11.98 -2.00 12.06
CA GLN A 60 -12.69 -0.79 11.61
C GLN A 60 -11.75 0.13 10.81
N LEU A 61 -10.55 0.38 11.32
CA LEU A 61 -9.54 1.17 10.61
C LEU A 61 -9.15 0.54 9.27
N ASP A 62 -8.95 -0.77 9.21
CA ASP A 62 -8.64 -1.48 7.96
C ASP A 62 -9.78 -1.38 6.93
N ALA A 63 -11.03 -1.46 7.39
CA ALA A 63 -12.20 -1.27 6.54
C ALA A 63 -12.28 0.17 6.00
N GLU A 64 -12.08 1.18 6.85
CA GLU A 64 -12.05 2.59 6.43
C GLU A 64 -10.92 2.86 5.42
N ILE A 65 -9.71 2.36 5.68
CA ILE A 65 -8.57 2.47 4.76
C ILE A 65 -8.92 1.88 3.40
N THR A 66 -9.57 0.71 3.39
CA THR A 66 -9.97 0.03 2.16
C THR A 66 -11.02 0.83 1.39
N ALA A 67 -12.04 1.36 2.07
CA ALA A 67 -13.05 2.21 1.47
C ALA A 67 -12.46 3.50 0.87
N ILE A 68 -11.54 4.15 1.58
CA ILE A 68 -10.85 5.35 1.09
C ILE A 68 -10.00 5.02 -0.15
N LYS A 69 -9.26 3.91 -0.14
CA LYS A 69 -8.46 3.46 -1.31
C LYS A 69 -9.34 3.22 -2.53
N GLN A 70 -10.50 2.56 -2.36
CA GLN A 70 -11.44 2.33 -3.45
C GLN A 70 -11.99 3.64 -4.02
N ARG A 71 -12.34 4.60 -3.15
CA ARG A 71 -12.80 5.93 -3.58
C ARG A 71 -11.71 6.68 -4.36
N LEU A 72 -10.45 6.58 -3.95
CA LEU A 72 -9.31 7.20 -4.64
C LEU A 72 -9.11 6.59 -6.03
N GLU A 73 -9.12 5.26 -6.16
CA GLU A 73 -9.01 4.59 -7.46
C GLU A 73 -10.19 4.94 -8.38
N HIS A 74 -11.41 5.04 -7.83
CA HIS A 74 -12.55 5.51 -8.61
C HIS A 74 -12.34 6.95 -9.12
N LEU A 75 -11.90 7.87 -8.27
CA LEU A 75 -11.64 9.25 -8.68
C LEU A 75 -10.54 9.35 -9.75
N LYS A 76 -9.50 8.53 -9.61
CA LYS A 76 -8.42 8.43 -10.60
C LYS A 76 -8.95 7.94 -11.95
N THR A 77 -9.77 6.89 -11.98
CA THR A 77 -10.35 6.39 -13.24
C THR A 77 -11.27 7.43 -13.90
N VAL A 78 -12.08 8.16 -13.12
CA VAL A 78 -12.91 9.26 -13.61
C VAL A 78 -12.05 10.34 -14.27
N HIS A 79 -11.01 10.84 -13.60
CA HIS A 79 -10.16 11.88 -14.17
C HIS A 79 -9.32 11.39 -15.35
N GLN A 80 -8.83 10.14 -15.32
CA GLN A 80 -8.13 9.53 -16.46
C GLN A 80 -9.05 9.47 -17.69
N SER A 81 -10.32 9.11 -17.51
CA SER A 81 -11.27 9.07 -18.63
C SER A 81 -11.53 10.46 -19.23
N ALA A 82 -11.58 11.50 -18.39
CA ALA A 82 -11.73 12.88 -18.83
C ALA A 82 -10.50 13.37 -19.60
N LEU A 83 -9.29 13.06 -19.10
CA LEU A 83 -8.03 13.37 -19.77
C LEU A 83 -7.96 12.69 -21.14
N LEU A 84 -8.21 11.38 -21.22
CA LEU A 84 -8.22 10.64 -22.47
C LEU A 84 -9.23 11.20 -23.49
N ARG A 85 -10.35 11.74 -23.02
CA ARG A 85 -11.32 12.41 -23.91
C ARG A 85 -10.75 13.71 -24.47
N LEU A 86 -10.14 14.54 -23.62
CA LEU A 86 -9.52 15.80 -24.04
C LEU A 86 -8.33 15.58 -24.99
N GLU A 87 -7.49 14.59 -24.71
CA GLU A 87 -6.38 14.18 -25.58
C GLU A 87 -6.89 13.74 -26.95
N ARG A 88 -7.94 12.90 -26.99
CA ARG A 88 -8.59 12.50 -28.26
C ARG A 88 -9.14 13.69 -29.04
N TRP A 89 -9.79 14.65 -28.36
CA TRP A 89 -10.28 15.86 -29.02
C TRP A 89 -9.15 16.72 -29.56
N ARG A 90 -8.05 16.87 -28.80
CA ARG A 90 -6.87 17.62 -29.23
C ARG A 90 -6.23 16.98 -30.46
N GLN A 91 -6.06 15.65 -30.44
CA GLN A 91 -5.53 14.88 -31.56
C GLN A 91 -6.45 15.00 -32.78
N LYS A 92 -7.77 14.84 -32.61
CA LYS A 92 -8.70 14.92 -33.73
C LYS A 92 -8.72 16.31 -34.36
N LEU A 93 -8.55 17.36 -33.55
CA LEU A 93 -8.39 18.73 -34.04
C LEU A 93 -7.14 18.86 -34.91
N ASP A 94 -5.99 18.35 -34.46
CA ASP A 94 -4.75 18.37 -35.26
C ASP A 94 -4.90 17.57 -36.56
N GLU A 95 -5.45 16.35 -36.49
CA GLU A 95 -5.73 15.51 -37.67
C GLU A 95 -6.60 16.24 -38.68
N THR A 96 -7.69 16.88 -38.23
CA THR A 96 -8.61 17.60 -39.11
C THR A 96 -7.91 18.77 -39.80
N ILE A 97 -7.07 19.51 -39.08
CA ILE A 97 -6.30 20.62 -39.67
C ILE A 97 -5.32 20.10 -40.73
N LEU A 98 -4.63 18.99 -40.45
CA LEU A 98 -3.70 18.37 -41.40
C LEU A 98 -4.42 17.81 -42.64
N GLU A 99 -5.56 17.13 -42.46
CA GLU A 99 -6.41 16.64 -43.55
C GLU A 99 -6.89 17.79 -44.46
N GLN A 100 -7.31 18.91 -43.86
CA GLN A 100 -7.73 20.10 -44.60
C GLN A 100 -6.56 20.79 -45.32
N ASN A 101 -5.35 20.77 -44.75
CA ASN A 101 -4.16 21.25 -45.44
C ASN A 101 -3.77 20.35 -46.62
N ALA A 102 -3.82 19.03 -46.44
CA ALA A 102 -3.50 18.06 -47.49
C ALA A 102 -4.45 18.14 -48.70
N THR A 103 -5.71 18.50 -48.45
CA THR A 103 -6.73 18.74 -49.51
C THR A 103 -6.64 20.15 -50.13
N GLY A 104 -5.70 20.98 -49.67
CA GLY A 104 -5.48 22.35 -50.17
C GLY A 104 -6.48 23.38 -49.65
N ILE A 105 -7.38 23.02 -48.73
CA ILE A 105 -8.37 23.93 -48.13
C ILE A 105 -7.68 24.92 -47.20
N LEU A 106 -6.74 24.45 -46.38
CA LEU A 106 -5.97 25.29 -45.44
C LEU A 106 -4.52 25.48 -45.92
N PRO A 107 -3.97 26.70 -45.88
CA PRO A 107 -2.55 26.96 -46.17
C PRO A 107 -1.65 26.52 -44.99
N GLU A 108 -0.34 26.35 -45.24
CA GLU A 108 0.64 25.96 -44.21
C GLU A 108 0.74 26.94 -43.03
N LYS A 109 0.35 28.20 -43.26
CA LYS A 109 0.36 29.26 -42.25
C LYS A 109 -0.97 30.02 -42.24
N MET A 110 -1.65 29.99 -41.11
CA MET A 110 -2.94 30.66 -40.89
C MET A 110 -2.80 31.67 -39.74
N ILE A 111 -3.27 32.90 -39.95
CA ILE A 111 -3.22 33.98 -38.95
C ILE A 111 -4.65 34.33 -38.55
N GLY A 112 -4.97 34.13 -37.28
CA GLY A 112 -6.20 34.63 -36.66
C GLY A 112 -5.98 35.96 -35.95
N ASN A 113 -7.00 36.44 -35.24
CA ASN A 113 -6.97 37.75 -34.57
C ASN A 113 -5.90 37.85 -33.47
N SER A 114 -5.69 36.77 -32.71
CA SER A 114 -4.75 36.74 -31.58
C SER A 114 -3.74 35.59 -31.64
N LEU A 115 -3.97 34.59 -32.51
CA LEU A 115 -3.20 33.35 -32.56
C LEU A 115 -2.89 32.98 -34.02
N ARG A 116 -1.88 32.14 -34.21
CA ARG A 116 -1.52 31.59 -35.53
C ARG A 116 -1.33 30.08 -35.46
N ILE A 117 -1.66 29.41 -36.56
CA ILE A 117 -1.37 27.99 -36.78
C ILE A 117 -0.27 27.90 -37.84
N THR A 118 0.72 27.04 -37.61
CA THR A 118 1.80 26.78 -38.57
C THR A 118 2.04 25.29 -38.63
N ILE A 119 1.88 24.73 -39.81
CA ILE A 119 2.16 23.32 -40.09
C ILE A 119 3.66 23.22 -40.40
N LYS A 120 4.33 22.25 -39.79
CA LYS A 120 5.76 21.99 -39.95
C LYS A 120 5.99 20.49 -40.04
N GLU A 121 7.00 20.11 -40.82
CA GLU A 121 7.48 18.74 -40.82
C GLU A 121 8.31 18.47 -39.56
N ASN A 122 8.07 17.31 -38.96
CA ASN A 122 8.93 16.82 -37.90
C ASN A 122 10.28 16.37 -38.51
N PRO A 123 11.39 16.45 -37.75
CA PRO A 123 12.65 15.85 -38.18
C PRO A 123 12.46 14.34 -38.42
N PRO A 124 13.28 13.73 -39.31
CA PRO A 124 13.14 12.33 -39.64
C PRO A 124 13.32 11.44 -38.41
N SER A 125 12.32 10.60 -38.14
CA SER A 125 12.43 9.49 -37.18
C SER A 125 12.92 8.22 -37.90
N CYS A 126 13.62 7.35 -37.17
CA CYS A 126 14.16 6.10 -37.71
C CYS A 126 13.74 4.94 -36.81
N ASP A 127 12.90 4.05 -37.33
CA ASP A 127 12.52 2.81 -36.66
C ASP A 127 13.48 1.68 -37.06
N LEU A 128 13.88 0.88 -36.08
CA LEU A 128 14.73 -0.28 -36.32
C LEU A 128 13.89 -1.44 -36.86
N LEU A 129 14.08 -1.78 -38.13
CA LEU A 129 13.43 -2.94 -38.76
C LEU A 129 14.13 -4.27 -38.45
N VAL A 130 15.28 -4.22 -37.78
CA VAL A 130 16.10 -5.38 -37.42
C VAL A 130 16.60 -5.24 -35.99
N ASP A 131 16.90 -6.38 -35.37
CA ASP A 131 17.54 -6.42 -34.06
C ASP A 131 18.83 -5.58 -34.05
N ALA A 132 19.08 -4.87 -32.95
CA ALA A 132 20.24 -4.00 -32.82
C ALA A 132 21.57 -4.73 -33.09
N GLU A 133 21.65 -6.03 -32.82
CA GLU A 133 22.83 -6.87 -33.06
C GLU A 133 23.18 -7.00 -34.55
N LYS A 134 22.18 -6.95 -35.43
CA LYS A 134 22.33 -7.06 -36.89
C LYS A 134 22.70 -5.73 -37.56
N LEU A 135 22.65 -4.63 -36.82
CA LEU A 135 23.06 -3.33 -37.33
C LEU A 135 24.59 -3.27 -37.53
N PRO A 136 25.07 -2.46 -38.48
CA PRO A 136 26.50 -2.18 -38.62
C PRO A 136 27.11 -1.72 -37.29
N ALA A 137 28.36 -2.15 -37.01
CA ALA A 137 29.05 -1.84 -35.75
C ALA A 137 29.05 -0.35 -35.37
N LYS A 138 29.16 0.56 -36.35
CA LYS A 138 29.11 2.01 -36.15
C LYS A 138 27.79 2.55 -35.56
N TYR A 139 26.71 1.78 -35.59
CA TYR A 139 25.40 2.15 -35.05
C TYR A 139 24.96 1.27 -33.86
N ARG A 140 25.84 0.37 -33.39
CA ARG A 140 25.59 -0.47 -32.22
C ARG A 140 26.16 0.18 -30.96
N ARG A 141 25.44 0.06 -29.84
CA ARG A 141 25.90 0.46 -28.51
C ARG A 141 25.72 -0.72 -27.55
N GLU A 142 26.83 -1.15 -26.96
CA GLU A 142 26.82 -2.20 -25.93
C GLU A 142 26.55 -1.57 -24.56
N LYS A 143 25.65 -2.17 -23.78
CA LYS A 143 25.35 -1.74 -22.42
C LYS A 143 25.32 -2.96 -21.50
N ILE A 144 26.33 -3.07 -20.63
CA ILE A 144 26.34 -4.07 -19.55
C ILE A 144 25.51 -3.52 -18.39
N VAL A 145 24.53 -4.30 -17.93
CA VAL A 145 23.68 -3.95 -16.79
C VAL A 145 23.84 -4.99 -15.70
N TYR A 146 24.28 -4.57 -14.52
CA TYR A 146 24.30 -5.40 -13.33
C TYR A 146 23.01 -5.17 -12.53
N SER A 147 22.35 -6.27 -12.13
CA SER A 147 21.21 -6.24 -11.22
C SER A 147 21.45 -7.17 -10.04
N ALA A 148 21.06 -6.72 -8.85
CA ALA A 148 21.25 -7.50 -7.63
C ALA A 148 20.19 -8.61 -7.53
N ASP A 149 20.63 -9.86 -7.33
CA ASP A 149 19.73 -10.97 -7.00
C ASP A 149 19.40 -10.96 -5.50
N LYS A 150 18.38 -10.18 -5.15
CA LYS A 150 17.90 -10.06 -3.76
C LYS A 150 17.43 -11.40 -3.18
N LYS A 151 16.94 -12.33 -4.00
CA LYS A 151 16.46 -13.64 -3.51
C LYS A 151 17.63 -14.51 -3.09
N ALA A 152 18.68 -14.56 -3.90
CA ALA A 152 19.92 -15.27 -3.57
C ALA A 152 20.57 -14.68 -2.30
N ILE A 153 20.63 -13.35 -2.20
CA ILE A 153 21.14 -12.65 -1.02
C ILE A 153 20.36 -13.04 0.23
N ILE A 154 19.02 -12.94 0.21
CA ILE A 154 18.18 -13.31 1.36
C ILE A 154 18.34 -14.80 1.72
N ALA A 155 18.49 -15.68 0.74
CA ALA A 155 18.70 -17.10 0.98
C ALA A 155 20.06 -17.38 1.66
N ALA A 156 21.12 -16.67 1.28
CA ALA A 156 22.42 -16.74 1.94
C ALA A 156 22.33 -16.28 3.41
N TRP A 157 21.66 -15.15 3.66
CA TRP A 157 21.42 -14.66 5.01
C TRP A 157 20.60 -15.62 5.88
N LYS A 158 19.60 -16.31 5.32
CA LYS A 158 18.85 -17.36 6.03
C LYS A 158 19.71 -18.55 6.45
N LYS A 159 20.79 -18.83 5.71
CA LYS A 159 21.77 -19.87 6.01
C LYS A 159 22.92 -19.37 6.90
N GLY A 160 22.88 -18.13 7.35
CA GLY A 160 23.94 -17.52 8.17
C GLY A 160 25.17 -17.08 7.36
N ILE A 161 25.08 -17.00 6.03
CA ILE A 161 26.15 -16.54 5.15
C ILE A 161 25.91 -15.06 4.85
N PRO A 162 26.67 -14.11 5.43
CA PRO A 162 26.53 -12.70 5.13
C PRO A 162 26.99 -12.40 3.71
N VAL A 163 26.33 -11.44 3.05
CA VAL A 163 26.76 -10.93 1.73
C VAL A 163 27.18 -9.46 1.91
N ASP A 164 28.41 -9.15 1.54
CA ASP A 164 28.96 -7.80 1.71
C ASP A 164 28.15 -6.73 0.97
N GLY A 165 28.01 -5.56 1.60
CA GLY A 165 27.19 -4.46 1.08
C GLY A 165 25.68 -4.67 1.22
N THR A 166 25.22 -5.66 1.99
CA THR A 166 23.80 -5.92 2.22
C THR A 166 23.43 -5.86 3.70
N GLN A 167 22.25 -5.33 4.00
CA GLN A 167 21.67 -5.29 5.35
C GLN A 167 20.34 -6.02 5.33
N VAL A 168 20.15 -6.97 6.26
CA VAL A 168 18.89 -7.70 6.41
C VAL A 168 18.22 -7.32 7.72
N GLU A 169 17.00 -6.81 7.61
CA GLU A 169 16.17 -6.43 8.75
C GLU A 169 15.01 -7.43 8.93
N ARG A 170 14.77 -7.87 10.16
CA ARG A 170 13.57 -8.64 10.53
C ARG A 170 12.59 -7.75 11.28
N LYS A 171 11.47 -7.41 10.65
CA LYS A 171 10.40 -6.62 11.26
C LYS A 171 9.36 -7.52 11.92
N ARG A 172 8.93 -7.18 13.13
CA ARG A 172 7.74 -7.77 13.76
C ARG A 172 6.49 -7.09 13.19
N ARG A 173 5.39 -7.82 13.13
CA ARG A 173 4.08 -7.28 12.74
C ARG A 173 3.01 -7.75 13.72
N VAL A 174 2.01 -6.91 13.95
CA VAL A 174 0.80 -7.27 14.69
C VAL A 174 -0.17 -7.96 13.71
N VAL A 175 -0.88 -8.97 14.18
CA VAL A 175 -1.88 -9.70 13.39
C VAL A 175 -3.14 -9.81 14.24
N TYR A 176 -4.26 -9.35 13.71
CA TYR A 176 -5.58 -9.47 14.32
C TYR A 176 -6.33 -10.60 13.61
N ALA A 177 -6.92 -11.51 14.36
CA ALA A 177 -7.68 -12.65 13.82
C ALA A 177 -8.78 -13.06 14.80
N LEU A 178 -9.91 -13.51 14.26
CA LEU A 178 -10.97 -14.13 15.07
C LEU A 178 -10.47 -15.44 15.68
N THR A 179 -10.92 -15.73 16.90
CA THR A 179 -10.68 -17.02 17.55
C THR A 179 -11.52 -18.12 16.89
N ALA A 180 -11.09 -19.38 17.02
CA ALA A 180 -11.80 -20.52 16.43
C ALA A 180 -13.25 -20.62 16.95
N THR A 181 -13.47 -20.28 18.23
CA THR A 181 -14.79 -20.24 18.87
C THR A 181 -15.69 -19.18 18.24
N ALA A 182 -15.18 -17.94 18.11
CA ALA A 182 -15.95 -16.84 17.49
C ALA A 182 -16.34 -17.13 16.03
N ILE A 183 -15.49 -17.85 15.28
CA ILE A 183 -15.81 -18.30 13.92
C ILE A 183 -16.94 -19.34 13.91
N GLN A 184 -16.98 -20.22 14.90
CA GLN A 184 -18.01 -21.25 15.01
C GLN A 184 -19.35 -20.64 15.41
N ASP A 185 -19.38 -19.75 16.41
CA ASP A 185 -20.58 -19.04 16.85
C ASP A 185 -21.19 -18.18 15.72
N PHE A 186 -20.34 -17.56 14.89
CA PHE A 186 -20.78 -16.83 13.70
C PHE A 186 -21.41 -17.75 12.64
N LYS A 187 -20.92 -18.98 12.48
CA LYS A 187 -21.50 -19.94 11.53
C LYS A 187 -22.84 -20.50 12.02
N ASP A 188 -22.97 -20.67 13.32
CA ASP A 188 -24.18 -21.22 13.94
C ASP A 188 -25.31 -20.17 14.05
N SER A 189 -25.02 -18.89 13.79
CA SER A 189 -25.97 -17.77 13.78
C SER A 189 -26.43 -17.32 12.37
N LEU A 190 -25.97 -18.00 11.31
CA LEU A 190 -26.40 -17.81 9.92
C LEU A 190 -27.48 -18.81 9.51
#